data_AF-A0A7C6TEG2-F1
#
_entry.id   AF-A0A7C6TEG2-F1
#
_cell.length_a   1.000
_cell.length_b   1.000
_cell.length_c   1.000
_cell.angle_alpha   90.00
_cell.angle_beta   90.00
_cell.angle_gamma   90.00
#
_symmetry.space_group_name_H-M   'P 1'
#
loop_
_entity.id
_entity.type
_entity.pdbx_description
1 polymer ?
#
loop_
_entity_poly.entity_id
_entity_poly.type
_entity_poly.pdbx_seq_one_letter_code
_entity_poly.pdbx_strand_id
1 'polypeptide(L)' 'MSDEKAELADQIERAIANKLRMWAINVEVTDETVVLQGGVRTSQEYHQAMDVAHELAGKRGVIAEITVRQEPTTHE' A
#
# COMPACT_ATOMS: atom_id res chain seq x y z
N MET A 1 5.07 -8.75 21.72
CA MET A 1 4.41 -7.58 21.08
C MET A 1 5.03 -7.22 19.72
N SER A 2 5.90 -8.06 19.14
CA SER A 2 6.52 -7.76 17.83
C SER A 2 5.79 -8.47 16.67
N ASP A 3 4.99 -9.47 17.00
CA ASP A 3 4.41 -10.41 16.05
C ASP A 3 3.15 -9.84 15.37
N GLU A 4 2.26 -9.17 16.11
CA GLU A 4 0.99 -8.64 15.58
C GLU A 4 1.18 -7.62 14.44
N LYS A 5 2.18 -6.75 14.55
CA LYS A 5 2.49 -5.76 13.51
C LYS A 5 3.13 -6.39 12.29
N ALA A 6 3.96 -7.42 12.47
CA ALA A 6 4.50 -8.20 11.37
C ALA A 6 3.39 -8.99 10.65
N GLU A 7 2.46 -9.59 11.39
CA GLU A 7 1.29 -10.25 10.81
C GLU A 7 0.38 -9.28 10.05
N LEU A 8 0.16 -8.08 10.59
CA LEU A 8 -0.60 -7.06 9.88
C LEU A 8 0.13 -6.59 8.60
N ALA A 9 1.45 -6.40 8.67
CA ALA A 9 2.25 -6.03 7.50
C ALA A 9 2.14 -7.10 6.41
N ASP A 10 2.32 -8.38 6.76
CA ASP A 10 2.20 -9.51 5.83
C ASP A 10 0.78 -9.61 5.24
N GLN A 11 -0.25 -9.38 6.06
CA GLN A 11 -1.64 -9.42 5.60
C GLN A 11 -1.94 -8.29 4.61
N ILE A 12 -1.48 -7.06 4.89
CA ILE A 12 -1.64 -5.91 4.00
C ILE A 12 -0.85 -6.12 2.70
N GLU A 13 0.41 -6.54 2.81
CA GLU A 13 1.27 -6.82 1.66
C GLU A 13 0.64 -7.86 0.74
N ARG A 14 0.12 -8.96 1.29
CA ARG A 14 -0.56 -10.01 0.52
C ARG A 14 -1.85 -9.52 -0.13
N ALA A 15 -2.66 -8.74 0.56
CA ALA A 15 -3.91 -8.21 0.02
C ALA A 15 -3.63 -7.28 -1.18
N ILE A 16 -2.61 -6.42 -1.05
CA ILE A 16 -2.14 -5.51 -2.09
C ILE A 16 -1.53 -6.29 -3.25
N ALA A 17 -0.61 -7.22 -2.98
CA ALA A 17 0.02 -8.06 -3.99
C ALA A 17 -1.00 -8.88 -4.79
N ASN A 18 -2.08 -9.34 -4.15
CA ASN A 18 -3.18 -10.03 -4.81
C ASN A 18 -3.97 -9.11 -5.74
N LYS A 19 -4.38 -7.92 -5.26
CA LYS A 19 -5.13 -6.96 -6.07
C LYS A 19 -4.33 -6.45 -7.25
N LEU A 20 -3.06 -6.16 -7.02
CA LEU A 20 -2.30 -5.32 -7.91
C LEU A 20 -1.28 -6.10 -8.75
N ARG A 21 -1.27 -7.44 -8.60
CA ARG A 21 -0.59 -8.41 -9.46
C ARG A 21 0.75 -7.87 -9.98
N MET A 22 1.81 -7.95 -9.16
CA MET A 22 3.24 -7.98 -9.59
C MET A 22 4.10 -6.74 -9.30
N TRP A 23 3.84 -5.97 -8.25
CA TRP A 23 4.82 -4.98 -7.76
C TRP A 23 5.25 -5.27 -6.32
N ALA A 24 6.56 -5.16 -6.10
CA ALA A 24 7.16 -5.22 -4.78
C ALA A 24 6.80 -3.93 -4.03
N ILE A 25 5.60 -3.92 -3.45
CA ILE A 25 5.25 -2.97 -2.39
C ILE A 25 5.80 -3.55 -1.11
N ASN A 26 6.66 -2.77 -0.46
CA ASN A 26 7.08 -3.05 0.89
C ASN A 26 6.09 -2.38 1.84
N VAL A 27 5.52 -3.14 2.77
CA VAL A 27 4.62 -2.60 3.79
C VAL A 27 5.33 -2.62 5.13
N GLU A 28 5.40 -1.47 5.79
CA GLU A 28 5.93 -1.35 7.14
C GLU A 28 4.80 -0.92 8.09
N VAL A 29 4.54 -1.72 9.11
CA VAL A 29 3.53 -1.41 10.14
C VAL A 29 4.22 -1.02 11.42
N THR A 30 3.90 0.18 11.90
CA THR A 30 4.29 0.70 13.21
C THR A 30 3.11 0.67 14.18
N ASP A 31 3.36 0.97 15.46
CA ASP A 31 2.31 0.97 16.50
C ASP A 31 1.14 1.93 16.19
N GLU A 32 1.39 3.03 15.47
CA GLU A 32 0.38 4.06 15.17
C GLU A 32 0.09 4.24 13.67
N THR A 33 0.98 3.77 12.79
CA THR A 33 0.94 4.11 11.36
C THR A 33 1.37 2.94 10.46
N VAL A 34 0.74 2.80 9.29
CA VAL A 34 1.13 1.87 8.22
C VAL A 34 1.78 2.68 7.10
N VAL A 35 3.00 2.31 6.72
CA VAL A 35 3.76 2.94 5.62
C VAL A 35 3.83 1.97 4.45
N LEU A 36 3.40 2.42 3.27
CA LEU A 36 3.48 1.64 2.03
C LEU A 36 4.53 2.25 1.12
N GLN A 37 5.54 1.48 0.78
CA GLN A 37 6.65 1.93 -0.05
C GLN A 37 6.71 1.12 -1.34
N GLY A 38 6.80 1.80 -2.48
CA GLY A 38 6.95 1.13 -3.76
C GLY A 38 6.65 2.03 -4.95
N GLY A 39 6.33 1.41 -6.09
CA GLY A 39 6.02 2.15 -7.32
C GLY A 39 4.86 1.52 -8.06
N VAL A 40 3.95 2.38 -8.54
CA VAL A 40 2.81 2.00 -9.38
C VAL A 40 2.87 2.66 -10.73
N ARG A 41 2.13 2.09 -11.68
CA ARG A 41 2.02 2.64 -13.03
C ARG A 41 0.84 3.59 -13.19
N THR A 42 -0.19 3.44 -12.37
CA THR A 42 -1.41 4.26 -12.51
C THR A 42 -1.91 4.80 -11.17
N SER A 43 -2.64 5.91 -11.22
CA SER A 43 -3.31 6.45 -10.02
C SER A 43 -4.38 5.50 -9.49
N GLN A 44 -4.98 4.66 -10.33
CA GLN A 44 -5.98 3.69 -9.87
C GLN A 44 -5.35 2.65 -8.94
N GLU A 45 -4.17 2.15 -9.30
CA GLU A 45 -3.38 1.24 -8.47
C GLU A 45 -2.99 1.88 -7.14
N TYR A 46 -2.57 3.15 -7.15
CA TYR A 46 -2.29 3.92 -5.94
C TYR A 46 -3.51 3.94 -5.01
N HIS A 47 -4.68 4.32 -5.53
CA HIS A 47 -5.91 4.38 -4.74
C HIS A 47 -6.29 3.00 -4.19
N GLN A 48 -6.16 1.93 -4.99
CA GLN A 48 -6.47 0.57 -4.53
C GLN A 48 -5.56 0.09 -3.41
N ALA A 49 -4.25 0.38 -3.46
CA ALA A 49 -3.33 0.04 -2.38
C ALA A 49 -3.65 0.81 -1.10
N MET A 50 -3.95 2.10 -1.24
CA MET A 50 -4.27 2.99 -0.12
C MET A 50 -5.59 2.61 0.55
N ASP A 51 -6.60 2.21 -0.23
CA ASP A 51 -7.91 1.76 0.24
C ASP A 51 -7.81 0.46 1.06
N VAL A 52 -7.08 -0.53 0.54
CA VAL A 52 -6.80 -1.79 1.24
C VAL A 52 -6.03 -1.55 2.54
N ALA A 53 -5.02 -0.68 2.48
CA ALA A 53 -4.24 -0.33 3.66
C ALA A 53 -5.10 0.38 4.71
N HIS A 54 -5.99 1.30 4.32
CA HIS A 54 -6.94 1.94 5.23
C HIS A 54 -7.90 0.94 5.88
N GLU A 55 -8.45 0.01 5.09
CA GLU A 55 -9.39 -1.00 5.56
C GLU A 55 -8.74 -1.90 6.64
N LEU A 56 -7.49 -2.30 6.43
CA LEU A 56 -6.74 -3.17 7.35
C LEU A 56 -6.09 -2.41 8.51
N ALA A 57 -5.65 -1.16 8.31
CA ALA A 57 -5.06 -0.32 9.34
C ALA A 57 -6.09 0.14 10.39
N GLY A 58 -7.37 0.20 10.01
CA GLY A 58 -8.47 0.56 10.91
C GLY A 58 -8.33 1.98 11.46
N LYS A 59 -7.85 2.13 12.70
CA LYS A 59 -7.64 3.44 13.36
C LYS A 59 -6.22 3.99 13.19
N ARG A 60 -5.29 3.19 12.67
CA ARG A 60 -3.90 3.60 12.46
C ARG A 60 -3.82 4.54 11.25
N GLY A 61 -2.93 5.51 11.30
CA GLY A 61 -2.67 6.37 10.15
C GLY A 61 -2.09 5.56 8.99
N VAL A 62 -2.32 5.97 7.75
CA VAL A 62 -1.73 5.30 6.59
C VAL A 62 -0.98 6.32 5.75
N ILE A 63 0.28 6.00 5.47
CA ILE A 63 1.19 6.81 4.67
C ILE A 63 1.55 6.00 3.43
N ALA A 64 1.16 6.48 2.24
CA ALA A 64 1.53 5.86 0.99
C ALA A 64 2.72 6.61 0.35
N GLU A 65 3.92 6.10 0.55
CA GLU A 65 5.14 6.51 -0.16
C GLU A 65 5.29 5.75 -1.48
N ILE A 66 4.24 5.79 -2.29
CA ILE A 66 4.19 5.09 -3.57
C ILE A 66 4.46 6.09 -4.67
N THR A 67 5.52 5.85 -5.44
CA THR A 67 5.83 6.68 -6.62
C THR A 67 4.96 6.25 -7.79
N VAL A 68 3.99 7.07 -8.17
CA VAL A 68 3.20 6.88 -9.39
C VAL A 68 4.03 7.36 -10.58
N ARG A 69 4.59 6.43 -11.36
CA ARG A 69 5.16 6.77 -12.66
C ARG A 69 4.01 6.95 -13.64
N GLN A 70 3.27 8.05 -13.52
CA GLN A 70 2.31 8.42 -14.55
C GLN A 70 3.11 8.70 -15.81
N GLU A 71 3.09 7.79 -16.77
CA GLU A 71 3.29 8.21 -18.16
C GLU A 71 2.22 9.27 -18.42
N PRO A 72 2.59 10.46 -18.92
CA PRO A 72 1.62 11.52 -19.16
C PRO A 72 0.67 11.02 -20.24
N THR A 73 -0.47 10.47 -19.83
CA THR A 73 -1.62 10.34 -20.72
C THR A 73 -2.14 11.75 -20.92
N THR A 74 -1.61 12.42 -21.94
CA THR A 74 -2.26 13.54 -22.61
C THR A 74 -3.71 13.14 -22.83
N HIS A 75 -4.63 13.78 -22.12
CA HIS A 75 -6.04 13.73 -22.47
C HIS A 75 -6.21 14.74 -23.60
N GLU A 76 -6.30 14.24 -24.85
CA GLU A 76 -6.75 15.01 -26.02
C GLU A 76 -8.25 15.30 -25.96
#